data_AF-A0A849UIV8-F1
#
_entry.id   AF-A0A849UIV8-F1
#
_cell.length_a   1.000
_cell.length_b   1.000
_cell.length_c   1.000
_cell.angle_alpha   90.00
_cell.angle_beta   90.00
_cell.angle_gamma   90.00
#
_symmetry.space_group_name_H-M   'P 1'
#
loop_
_entity.id
_entity.type
_entity.pdbx_description
1 polymer ?
#
loop_
_entity_poly.entity_id
_entity_poly.type
_entity_poly.pdbx_seq_one_letter_code
_entity_poly.pdbx_strand_id
1 'polypeptide(L)'
;MKLFVLKALNCLFFGSLLAFSQHLLADDSYKCGGRYQDTPCKNSLKAKPSTANSASKKSATLLVKTNCQQRGEVAKSIASLRDTRKTEAQQLQSTTDSDLQALIRDVYNRGGSALQVQSRVERECMQQIAKDKLTKKQWAESEKLRSAGEDSLNESNPKLATPEKAEITETFATLEVAEPEVTTQNRTATKPVQASLPAQKVQTSPAEPEVKTTPPASIKAKTEAKEAVQGDELGICSAFKAGLENIASERRKGGDAATLKELKQQQNQLKNEMKSAGC
;
A
#
# COMPACT_ATOMS: atom_id res chain seq x y z
N MET A 1 -55.74 -5.41 25.36
CA MET A 1 -55.07 -4.15 25.78
C MET A 1 -53.53 -4.23 25.92
N LYS A 2 -52.87 -5.40 25.80
CA LYS A 2 -51.41 -5.52 25.97
C LYS A 2 -50.55 -5.17 24.73
N LEU A 3 -51.17 -5.00 23.55
CA LEU A 3 -50.47 -4.76 22.28
C LEU A 3 -50.18 -3.27 21.97
N PHE A 4 -50.78 -2.33 22.70
CA PHE A 4 -50.54 -0.90 22.47
C PHE A 4 -49.31 -0.35 23.19
N VAL A 5 -48.88 -0.99 24.29
CA VAL A 5 -47.74 -0.50 25.10
C VAL A 5 -46.39 -0.78 24.41
N LEU A 6 -46.29 -1.85 23.61
CA LEU A 6 -45.03 -2.21 22.94
C LEU A 6 -44.66 -1.28 21.77
N LYS A 7 -45.64 -0.63 21.13
CA LYS A 7 -45.39 0.33 20.03
C LYS A 7 -44.91 1.69 20.52
N ALA A 8 -45.27 2.10 21.74
CA ALA A 8 -44.86 3.39 22.30
C ALA A 8 -43.39 3.39 22.76
N LEU A 9 -42.86 2.26 23.22
CA LEU A 9 -41.45 2.19 23.67
C LEU A 9 -40.43 2.22 22.52
N ASN A 10 -40.76 1.73 21.33
CA ASN A 10 -39.83 1.74 20.19
C ASN A 10 -39.64 3.13 19.55
N CYS A 11 -40.61 4.05 19.69
CA CYS A 11 -40.44 5.42 19.18
C CYS A 11 -39.52 6.27 20.07
N LEU A 12 -39.50 6.04 21.39
CA LEU A 12 -38.63 6.81 22.30
C LEU A 12 -37.15 6.41 22.19
N PHE A 13 -36.85 5.15 21.85
CA PHE A 13 -35.47 4.71 21.64
C PHE A 13 -34.86 5.15 20.30
N PHE A 14 -35.65 5.26 19.23
CA PHE A 14 -35.16 5.74 17.93
C PHE A 14 -35.04 7.27 17.83
N GLY A 15 -35.83 8.04 18.61
CA GLY A 15 -35.79 9.49 18.61
C GLY A 15 -34.56 10.11 19.30
N SER A 16 -33.98 9.41 20.30
CA SER A 16 -32.86 9.95 21.09
C SER A 16 -31.48 9.75 20.42
N LEU A 17 -31.37 8.86 19.43
CA LEU A 17 -30.10 8.60 18.76
C LEU A 17 -29.81 9.56 17.59
N LEU A 18 -30.76 10.41 17.19
CA LEU A 18 -30.57 11.39 16.10
C LEU A 18 -30.17 12.80 16.55
N ALA A 19 -29.99 13.05 17.84
CA ALA A 19 -29.73 14.41 18.38
C ALA A 19 -28.25 14.74 18.67
N PHE A 20 -27.29 13.84 18.41
CA PHE A 20 -25.85 14.09 18.67
C PHE A 20 -25.04 14.52 17.43
N SER A 21 -25.68 14.92 16.32
CA SER A 21 -24.96 15.22 15.08
C SER A 21 -24.73 16.71 14.79
N GLN A 22 -24.94 17.61 15.76
CA GLN A 22 -24.68 19.04 15.55
C GLN A 22 -23.86 19.57 16.70
N HIS A 23 -22.53 19.58 16.55
CA HIS A 23 -21.61 20.62 17.03
C HIS A 23 -20.22 20.30 16.43
N LEU A 24 -20.13 20.33 15.09
CA LEU A 24 -18.90 20.79 14.45
C LEU A 24 -18.98 22.32 14.45
N LEU A 25 -18.87 22.91 15.64
CA LEU A 25 -18.48 24.30 15.75
C LEU A 25 -17.02 24.32 15.30
N ALA A 26 -16.80 24.78 14.08
CA ALA A 26 -15.47 25.21 13.68
C ALA A 26 -15.09 26.34 14.65
N ASP A 27 -14.25 26.04 15.63
CA ASP A 27 -13.64 27.06 16.50
C ASP A 27 -12.81 27.99 15.62
N ASP A 28 -13.41 29.11 15.24
CA ASP A 28 -12.76 30.22 14.55
C ASP A 28 -11.77 30.87 15.54
N SER A 29 -10.60 30.24 15.71
CA SER A 29 -9.51 30.81 16.49
C SER A 29 -8.90 31.99 15.72
N TYR A 30 -8.91 33.19 16.32
CA TYR A 30 -8.33 34.38 15.73
C TYR A 30 -6.87 34.50 16.13
N LYS A 31 -5.98 34.69 15.15
CA LYS A 31 -4.55 34.86 15.41
C LYS A 31 -4.24 36.33 15.69
N CYS A 32 -3.98 36.65 16.96
CA CYS A 32 -3.64 37.99 17.39
C CYS A 32 -2.18 38.02 17.86
N GLY A 33 -1.26 38.36 16.94
CA GLY A 33 0.17 38.24 17.20
C GLY A 33 0.64 36.78 17.26
N GLY A 34 1.48 36.45 18.24
CA GLY A 34 2.07 35.11 18.42
C GLY A 34 1.21 34.09 19.17
N ARG A 35 -0.04 34.43 19.55
CA ARG A 35 -0.95 33.58 20.34
C ARG A 35 -2.32 33.51 19.64
N TYR A 36 -3.01 32.37 19.77
CA TYR A 36 -4.40 32.21 19.32
C TYR A 36 -5.35 32.61 20.46
N GLN A 37 -6.40 33.35 20.13
CA GLN A 37 -7.43 33.79 21.08
C GLN A 37 -8.82 33.59 20.45
N ASP A 38 -9.81 33.28 21.28
CA ASP A 38 -11.21 33.07 20.85
C ASP A 38 -11.95 34.40 20.61
N THR A 39 -11.37 35.51 21.05
CA THR A 39 -11.94 36.86 20.89
C THR A 39 -11.27 37.59 19.73
N PRO A 40 -12.03 38.16 18.76
CA PRO A 40 -11.46 38.87 17.63
C PRO A 40 -10.76 40.14 18.08
N CYS A 41 -9.49 40.32 17.70
CA CYS A 41 -8.73 41.52 18.05
C CYS A 41 -8.99 42.65 17.05
N LYS A 42 -8.81 43.90 17.51
CA LYS A 42 -9.12 45.14 16.79
C LYS A 42 -8.46 45.28 15.41
N ASN A 43 -7.38 44.53 15.15
CA ASN A 43 -6.66 44.46 13.87
C ASN A 43 -6.52 43.02 13.35
N SER A 44 -7.36 42.08 13.78
CA SER A 44 -7.30 40.70 13.30
C SER A 44 -7.76 40.65 11.85
N LEU A 45 -6.81 40.42 10.95
CA LEU A 45 -7.15 39.90 9.63
C LEU A 45 -7.87 38.58 9.90
N LYS A 46 -9.11 38.42 9.39
CA LYS A 46 -9.78 37.11 9.39
C LYS A 46 -8.82 36.12 8.75
N ALA A 47 -8.11 35.37 9.57
CA ALA A 47 -7.34 34.24 9.12
C ALA A 47 -8.39 33.23 8.69
N LYS A 48 -8.81 33.33 7.42
CA LYS A 48 -9.55 32.27 6.74
C LYS A 48 -8.79 31.01 7.12
N PRO A 49 -9.39 30.03 7.84
CA PRO A 49 -8.67 28.90 8.35
C PRO A 49 -7.90 28.37 7.16
N SER A 50 -6.59 28.50 7.25
CA SER A 50 -5.71 27.87 6.28
C SER A 50 -5.89 26.40 6.60
N THR A 51 -6.95 25.80 6.04
CA THR A 51 -6.79 24.47 5.47
C THR A 51 -5.47 24.59 4.75
N ALA A 52 -4.45 23.94 5.28
CA ALA A 52 -3.14 23.78 4.66
C ALA A 52 -3.26 22.91 3.39
N ASN A 53 -4.33 23.14 2.61
CA ASN A 53 -4.51 22.90 1.20
C ASN A 53 -4.27 24.20 0.42
N SER A 54 -3.40 25.09 0.91
CA SER A 54 -2.56 25.86 0.00
C SER A 54 -1.64 24.87 -0.69
N ALA A 55 -2.22 24.16 -1.66
CA ALA A 55 -1.55 23.60 -2.79
C ALA A 55 -0.83 24.77 -3.48
N SER A 56 0.34 25.09 -2.96
CA SER A 56 1.43 25.47 -3.83
C SER A 56 1.52 24.32 -4.81
N LYS A 57 0.97 24.53 -6.02
CA LYS A 57 1.23 23.73 -7.23
C LYS A 57 2.72 23.77 -7.62
N LYS A 58 3.63 24.00 -6.67
CA LYS A 58 5.07 23.87 -6.85
C LYS A 58 5.42 22.44 -6.48
N SER A 59 5.36 21.61 -7.52
CA SER A 59 6.04 20.32 -7.62
C SER A 59 5.62 19.26 -6.58
N ALA A 60 4.38 18.79 -6.68
CA ALA A 60 3.97 17.48 -6.15
C ALA A 60 4.81 16.33 -6.76
N THR A 61 5.55 16.60 -7.83
CA THR A 61 6.35 15.65 -8.60
C THR A 61 7.60 15.14 -7.91
N LEU A 62 8.23 15.93 -7.02
CA LEU A 62 9.48 15.48 -6.38
C LEU A 62 9.30 14.89 -4.97
N LEU A 63 8.18 15.16 -4.31
CA LEU A 63 7.93 14.75 -2.91
C LEU A 63 7.24 13.38 -2.77
N VAL A 64 6.67 12.83 -3.85
CA VAL A 64 6.00 11.52 -3.84
C VAL A 64 6.99 10.35 -3.62
N LYS A 65 8.29 10.55 -3.86
CA LYS A 65 9.28 9.48 -3.90
C LYS A 65 9.82 9.02 -2.54
N THR A 66 9.66 9.77 -1.46
CA THR A 66 10.30 9.41 -0.17
C THR A 66 9.35 9.31 1.02
N ASN A 67 8.17 9.91 1.00
CA ASN A 67 7.25 9.84 2.12
C ASN A 67 6.02 8.97 1.79
N CYS A 68 5.97 7.75 2.34
CA CYS A 68 4.86 6.82 2.13
C CYS A 68 3.51 7.42 2.53
N GLN A 69 3.46 8.20 3.60
CA GLN A 69 2.24 8.88 4.06
C GLN A 69 1.77 9.93 3.05
N GLN A 70 2.68 10.73 2.48
CA GLN A 70 2.32 11.70 1.44
C GLN A 70 1.79 11.00 0.19
N ARG A 71 2.43 9.90 -0.24
CA ARG A 71 1.95 9.10 -1.37
C ARG A 71 0.56 8.49 -1.09
N GLY A 72 0.31 8.07 0.15
CA GLY A 72 -1.00 7.62 0.64
C GLY A 72 -2.07 8.71 0.54
N GLU A 73 -1.79 9.91 1.02
CA GLU A 73 -2.72 11.05 0.95
C GLU A 73 -3.01 11.49 -0.49
N VAL A 74 -2.00 11.48 -1.38
CA VAL A 74 -2.22 11.74 -2.81
C VAL A 74 -3.12 10.65 -3.43
N ALA A 75 -2.86 9.38 -3.14
CA ALA A 75 -3.67 8.27 -3.63
C ALA A 75 -5.13 8.35 -3.13
N LYS A 76 -5.33 8.74 -1.88
CA LYS A 76 -6.65 9.02 -1.28
C LYS A 76 -7.38 10.13 -2.00
N SER A 77 -6.69 11.21 -2.36
CA SER A 77 -7.24 12.34 -3.12
C SER A 77 -7.68 11.90 -4.52
N ILE A 78 -6.83 11.13 -5.22
CA ILE A 78 -7.15 10.53 -6.53
C ILE A 78 -8.39 9.63 -6.45
N ALA A 79 -8.45 8.75 -5.44
CA ALA A 79 -9.58 7.86 -5.21
C ALA A 79 -10.87 8.63 -4.90
N SER A 80 -10.80 9.68 -4.08
CA SER A 80 -11.93 10.57 -3.81
C SER A 80 -12.45 11.24 -5.08
N LEU A 81 -11.55 11.69 -5.97
CA LEU A 81 -11.94 12.29 -7.25
C LEU A 81 -12.63 11.27 -8.17
N ARG A 82 -12.15 10.02 -8.18
CA ARG A 82 -12.81 8.92 -8.91
C ARG A 82 -14.23 8.68 -8.37
N ASP A 83 -14.40 8.69 -7.06
CA ASP A 83 -15.72 8.52 -6.41
C ASP A 83 -16.68 9.67 -6.78
N THR A 84 -16.16 10.88 -7.05
CA THR A 84 -16.91 12.01 -7.64
C THR A 84 -17.11 11.93 -9.16
N ARG A 85 -16.91 10.75 -9.77
CA ARG A 85 -17.03 10.48 -11.21
C ARG A 85 -16.05 11.21 -12.13
N LYS A 86 -14.90 11.71 -11.64
CA LYS A 86 -13.81 12.04 -12.57
C LYS A 86 -13.28 10.77 -13.20
N THR A 87 -12.98 10.82 -14.49
CA THR A 87 -12.41 9.68 -15.22
C THR A 87 -10.89 9.71 -15.14
N GLU A 88 -10.28 8.54 -15.30
CA GLU A 88 -8.83 8.39 -15.33
C GLU A 88 -8.19 9.27 -16.41
N ALA A 89 -8.74 9.25 -17.63
CA ALA A 89 -8.28 10.06 -18.75
C ALA A 89 -8.30 11.57 -18.43
N GLN A 90 -9.34 12.05 -17.73
CA GLN A 90 -9.45 13.46 -17.34
C GLN A 90 -8.36 13.83 -16.31
N GLN A 91 -8.04 12.93 -15.38
CA GLN A 91 -6.97 13.16 -14.41
C GLN A 91 -5.59 13.10 -15.06
N LEU A 92 -5.35 12.15 -15.97
CA LEU A 92 -4.09 12.02 -16.71
C LEU A 92 -3.83 13.26 -17.58
N GLN A 93 -4.85 13.86 -18.20
CA GLN A 93 -4.70 15.11 -18.96
C GLN A 93 -4.33 16.31 -18.07
N SER A 94 -4.71 16.28 -16.79
CA SER A 94 -4.44 17.38 -15.86
C SER A 94 -3.04 17.37 -15.26
N THR A 95 -2.25 16.32 -15.52
CA THR A 95 -0.95 16.07 -14.91
C THR A 95 0.09 15.69 -15.97
N THR A 96 1.21 16.41 -15.99
CA THR A 96 2.37 16.11 -16.87
C THR A 96 3.39 15.18 -16.24
N ASP A 97 3.26 14.90 -14.94
CA ASP A 97 4.20 14.11 -14.16
C ASP A 97 3.99 12.60 -14.34
N SER A 98 5.04 11.91 -14.79
CA SER A 98 5.05 10.46 -15.04
C SER A 98 4.77 9.64 -13.77
N ASP A 99 5.34 10.02 -12.62
CA ASP A 99 5.17 9.26 -11.37
C ASP A 99 3.71 9.37 -10.88
N LEU A 100 3.14 10.57 -10.97
CA LEU A 100 1.75 10.82 -10.61
C LEU A 100 0.78 10.15 -11.61
N GLN A 101 1.09 10.12 -12.91
CA GLN A 101 0.30 9.37 -13.89
C GLN A 101 0.29 7.86 -13.59
N ALA A 102 1.45 7.29 -13.22
CA ALA A 102 1.53 5.89 -12.80
C ALA A 102 0.69 5.64 -11.55
N LEU A 103 0.73 6.55 -10.57
CA LEU A 103 -0.10 6.46 -9.36
C LEU A 103 -1.60 6.57 -9.68
N ILE A 104 -2.00 7.45 -10.61
CA ILE A 104 -3.39 7.58 -11.06
C ILE A 104 -3.87 6.25 -11.62
N ARG A 105 -3.15 5.67 -12.59
CA ARG A 105 -3.48 4.36 -13.19
C ARG A 105 -3.62 3.28 -12.12
N ASP A 106 -2.67 3.24 -11.19
CA ASP A 106 -2.63 2.26 -10.10
C ASP A 106 -3.86 2.37 -9.17
N VAL A 107 -4.27 3.60 -8.81
CA VAL A 107 -5.47 3.84 -7.98
C VAL A 107 -6.77 3.44 -8.72
N TYR A 108 -6.87 3.69 -10.02
CA TYR A 108 -8.05 3.28 -10.81
C TYR A 108 -8.14 1.76 -10.95
N ASN A 109 -7.01 1.07 -11.12
CA ASN A 109 -6.96 -0.39 -11.24
C ASN A 109 -7.31 -1.13 -9.93
N ARG A 110 -7.03 -0.54 -8.76
CA ARG A 110 -7.18 -1.21 -7.46
C ARG A 110 -8.59 -1.26 -6.90
N GLY A 111 -9.49 -0.38 -7.36
CA GLY A 111 -10.85 -0.25 -6.78
C GLY A 111 -10.84 0.05 -5.27
N GLY A 112 -12.01 -0.02 -4.62
CA GLY A 112 -12.13 0.14 -3.15
C GLY A 112 -12.28 1.60 -2.67
N SER A 113 -12.52 1.79 -1.37
CA SER A 113 -12.72 3.13 -0.80
C SER A 113 -11.41 3.94 -0.72
N ALA A 114 -11.51 5.28 -0.66
CA ALA A 114 -10.32 6.14 -0.59
C ALA A 114 -9.36 5.79 0.58
N LEU A 115 -9.88 5.42 1.74
CA LEU A 115 -9.07 4.97 2.88
C LEU A 115 -8.42 3.59 2.66
N GLN A 116 -9.12 2.69 1.96
CA GLN A 116 -8.56 1.38 1.61
C GLN A 116 -7.42 1.52 0.59
N VAL A 117 -7.58 2.43 -0.38
CA VAL A 117 -6.54 2.77 -1.34
C VAL A 117 -5.32 3.38 -0.63
N GLN A 118 -5.54 4.37 0.26
CA GLN A 118 -4.48 4.99 1.06
C GLN A 118 -3.63 3.95 1.80
N SER A 119 -4.29 3.13 2.65
CA SER A 119 -3.60 2.16 3.49
C SER A 119 -2.86 1.07 2.68
N ARG A 120 -3.37 0.72 1.49
CA ARG A 120 -2.69 -0.23 0.60
C ARG A 120 -1.44 0.40 -0.04
N VAL A 121 -1.55 1.63 -0.54
CA VAL A 121 -0.41 2.35 -1.15
C VAL A 121 0.69 2.60 -0.12
N GLU A 122 0.34 3.01 1.10
CA GLU A 122 1.30 3.19 2.19
C GLU A 122 2.02 1.89 2.54
N ARG A 123 1.28 0.78 2.66
CA ARG A 123 1.85 -0.54 2.95
C ARG A 123 2.83 -0.99 1.86
N GLU A 124 2.47 -0.82 0.59
CA GLU A 124 3.33 -1.21 -0.52
C GLU A 124 4.57 -0.34 -0.63
N CYS A 125 4.44 0.96 -0.36
CA CYS A 125 5.58 1.86 -0.26
C CYS A 125 6.58 1.37 0.82
N MET A 126 6.10 1.03 2.01
CA MET A 126 6.95 0.49 3.08
C MET A 126 7.60 -0.84 2.69
N GLN A 127 6.88 -1.72 1.99
CA GLN A 127 7.43 -2.98 1.49
C GLN A 127 8.50 -2.76 0.42
N GLN A 128 8.32 -1.77 -0.46
CA GLN A 128 9.31 -1.43 -1.47
C GLN A 128 10.59 -0.89 -0.83
N ILE A 129 10.47 0.02 0.14
CA ILE A 129 11.62 0.53 0.90
C ILE A 129 12.39 -0.61 1.58
N ALA A 130 11.69 -1.58 2.16
CA ALA A 130 12.32 -2.75 2.78
C ALA A 130 13.09 -3.59 1.75
N LYS A 131 12.50 -3.85 0.57
CA LYS A 131 13.14 -4.56 -0.54
C LYS A 131 14.37 -3.83 -1.06
N ASP A 132 14.26 -2.52 -1.31
CA ASP A 132 15.35 -1.69 -1.82
C ASP A 132 16.53 -1.63 -0.83
N LYS A 133 16.22 -1.65 0.48
CA LYS A 133 17.24 -1.75 1.52
C LYS A 133 17.95 -3.10 1.49
N LEU A 134 17.22 -4.19 1.26
CA LEU A 134 17.79 -5.54 1.16
C LEU A 134 18.65 -5.70 -0.09
N THR A 135 18.17 -5.26 -1.26
CA THR A 135 18.93 -5.34 -2.51
C THR A 135 20.19 -4.49 -2.44
N LYS A 136 20.12 -3.30 -1.83
CA LYS A 136 21.30 -2.46 -1.59
C LYS A 136 22.35 -3.13 -0.70
N LYS A 137 21.93 -3.88 0.33
CA LYS A 137 22.85 -4.67 1.17
C LYS A 137 23.50 -5.80 0.38
N GLN A 138 22.71 -6.57 -0.36
CA GLN A 138 23.21 -7.66 -1.20
C GLN A 138 24.22 -7.16 -2.23
N TRP A 139 23.93 -6.03 -2.87
CA TRP A 139 24.84 -5.40 -3.83
C TRP A 139 26.15 -4.94 -3.17
N ALA A 140 26.07 -4.29 -2.00
CA ALA A 140 27.26 -3.85 -1.26
C ALA A 140 28.11 -5.04 -0.80
N GLU A 141 27.50 -6.16 -0.44
CA GLU A 141 28.19 -7.39 -0.04
C GLU A 141 28.85 -8.08 -1.24
N SER A 142 28.18 -8.16 -2.39
CA SER A 142 28.80 -8.70 -3.61
C SER A 142 29.99 -7.86 -4.07
N GLU A 143 29.90 -6.53 -3.97
CA GLU A 143 31.00 -5.64 -4.34
C GLU A 143 32.21 -5.82 -3.41
N LYS A 144 31.96 -6.03 -2.11
CA LYS A 144 33.02 -6.35 -1.14
C LYS A 144 33.72 -7.67 -1.43
N LEU A 145 32.97 -8.69 -1.85
CA LEU A 145 33.55 -9.99 -2.25
C LEU A 145 34.37 -9.85 -3.54
N ARG A 146 33.90 -9.03 -4.49
CA ARG A 146 34.63 -8.73 -5.73
C ARG A 146 35.97 -8.07 -5.45
N SER A 147 36.00 -7.02 -4.62
CA SER A 147 37.25 -6.34 -4.27
C SER A 147 38.20 -7.23 -3.46
N ALA A 148 37.69 -8.09 -2.57
CA ALA A 148 38.52 -9.01 -1.79
C ALA A 148 39.19 -10.11 -2.65
N GLY A 149 38.58 -10.49 -3.78
CA GLY A 149 39.15 -11.45 -4.73
C GLY A 149 40.32 -10.91 -5.54
N GLU A 150 40.34 -9.59 -5.81
CA GLU A 150 41.40 -8.94 -6.59
C GLU A 150 42.74 -8.87 -5.82
N ASP A 151 42.69 -8.71 -4.50
CA ASP A 151 43.90 -8.65 -3.65
C ASP A 151 44.61 -10.02 -3.52
N SER A 152 43.86 -11.13 -3.52
CA SER A 152 44.45 -12.48 -3.39
C SER A 152 45.19 -12.97 -4.65
N LEU A 153 44.90 -12.41 -5.83
CA LEU A 153 45.56 -12.83 -7.08
C LEU A 153 46.86 -12.07 -7.35
N ASN A 154 47.14 -10.98 -6.64
CA ASN A 154 48.36 -10.18 -6.85
C ASN A 154 49.51 -10.53 -5.89
N GLU A 155 49.28 -11.39 -4.88
CA GLU A 155 50.28 -11.76 -3.87
C GLU A 155 50.99 -13.11 -4.13
N SER A 156 50.80 -13.72 -5.31
CA SER A 156 51.40 -15.03 -5.63
C SER A 156 52.36 -15.05 -6.83
N ASN A 157 52.91 -13.92 -7.28
CA ASN A 157 54.02 -13.97 -8.24
C ASN A 157 54.99 -12.78 -8.22
N PRO A 158 55.88 -12.66 -7.22
CA PRO A 158 57.12 -11.95 -7.45
C PRO A 158 57.99 -12.82 -8.35
N LYS A 159 58.17 -12.40 -9.61
CA LYS A 159 59.27 -12.81 -10.51
C LYS A 159 59.03 -14.06 -11.38
N LEU A 160 58.29 -13.90 -12.48
CA LEU A 160 58.67 -14.61 -13.71
C LEU A 160 58.27 -13.87 -14.99
N ALA A 161 59.32 -13.41 -15.68
CA ALA A 161 59.48 -13.18 -17.11
C ALA A 161 58.45 -12.32 -17.88
N THR A 162 58.97 -11.21 -18.39
CA THR A 162 58.60 -10.55 -19.65
C THR A 162 57.94 -11.49 -20.68
N PRO A 163 56.66 -11.25 -21.05
CA PRO A 163 56.13 -11.79 -22.29
C PRO A 163 56.55 -10.90 -23.45
N GLU A 164 57.23 -11.55 -24.39
CA GLU A 164 57.48 -11.11 -25.74
C GLU A 164 56.18 -10.68 -26.43
N LYS A 165 56.33 -9.63 -27.23
CA LYS A 165 55.32 -8.91 -28.00
C LYS A 165 54.62 -9.84 -29.02
N ALA A 166 53.59 -10.55 -28.61
CA ALA A 166 52.67 -11.23 -29.53
C ALA A 166 51.51 -10.28 -29.89
N GLU A 167 51.60 -9.75 -31.11
CA GLU A 167 50.59 -8.99 -31.82
C GLU A 167 49.38 -9.89 -32.10
N ILE A 168 48.35 -9.80 -31.25
CA ILE A 168 47.06 -10.45 -31.52
C ILE A 168 46.12 -9.39 -32.08
N THR A 169 46.02 -9.39 -33.41
CA THR A 169 45.01 -8.65 -34.17
C THR A 169 43.66 -9.34 -33.98
N GLU A 170 42.98 -9.07 -32.86
CA GLU A 170 41.59 -9.50 -32.70
C GLU A 170 40.68 -8.58 -33.51
N THR A 171 40.15 -9.17 -34.58
CA THR A 171 39.08 -8.64 -35.40
C THR A 171 37.82 -8.54 -34.55
N PHE A 172 37.50 -7.33 -34.10
CA PHE A 172 36.19 -7.00 -33.54
C PHE A 172 35.13 -7.22 -34.62
N ALA A 173 34.48 -8.38 -34.58
CA ALA A 173 33.24 -8.61 -35.28
C ALA A 173 32.17 -7.74 -34.61
N THR A 174 31.80 -6.66 -35.30
CA THR A 174 30.64 -5.83 -35.02
C THR A 174 29.40 -6.73 -34.92
N LEU A 175 28.97 -7.04 -33.70
CA LEU A 175 27.69 -7.69 -33.45
C LEU A 175 26.62 -6.60 -33.62
N GLU A 176 26.09 -6.50 -34.83
CA GLU A 176 24.91 -5.71 -35.17
C GLU A 176 23.71 -6.30 -34.43
N VAL A 177 23.40 -5.72 -33.26
CA VAL A 177 22.18 -6.04 -32.50
C VAL A 177 21.01 -5.42 -33.27
N ALA A 178 20.32 -6.26 -34.04
CA ALA A 178 19.08 -5.90 -34.71
C ALA A 178 18.06 -5.39 -33.68
N GLU A 179 17.67 -4.12 -33.84
CA GLU A 179 16.53 -3.53 -33.14
C GLU A 179 15.27 -4.35 -33.44
N PRO A 180 14.51 -4.79 -32.43
CA PRO A 180 13.19 -5.33 -32.69
C PRO A 180 12.25 -4.20 -33.10
N GLU A 181 11.92 -4.13 -34.40
CA GLU A 181 10.78 -3.35 -34.91
C GLU A 181 9.52 -3.79 -34.16
N VAL A 182 9.10 -2.99 -33.18
CA VAL A 182 7.77 -3.09 -32.58
C VAL A 182 6.78 -2.53 -33.61
N THR A 183 6.31 -3.40 -34.49
CA THR A 183 5.19 -3.13 -35.40
C THR A 183 3.95 -2.81 -34.56
N THR A 184 3.71 -1.50 -34.36
CA THR A 184 2.48 -1.00 -33.76
C THR A 184 1.36 -1.23 -34.76
N GLN A 185 0.61 -2.33 -34.61
CA GLN A 185 -0.61 -2.57 -35.37
C GLN A 185 -1.66 -1.54 -34.97
N ASN A 186 -1.80 -0.52 -35.82
CA ASN A 186 -3.01 0.27 -35.99
C ASN A 186 -4.21 -0.67 -36.13
N ARG A 187 -5.05 -0.76 -35.09
CA ARG A 187 -6.43 -1.24 -35.26
C ARG A 187 -7.34 -0.04 -35.44
N THR A 188 -7.66 0.10 -36.71
CA THR A 188 -8.68 0.91 -37.36
C THR A 188 -10.00 0.92 -36.58
N ALA A 189 -10.57 2.13 -36.51
CA ALA A 189 -11.88 2.45 -36.02
C ALA A 189 -12.97 1.47 -36.53
N THR A 190 -13.76 0.94 -35.60
CA THR A 190 -15.07 0.36 -35.92
C THR A 190 -16.16 1.21 -35.27
N LYS A 191 -17.04 1.68 -36.15
CA LYS A 191 -18.20 2.57 -36.00
C LYS A 191 -19.21 2.08 -34.95
N PRO A 192 -19.96 2.97 -34.28
CA PRO A 192 -20.98 2.58 -33.31
C PRO A 192 -22.23 2.02 -33.99
N VAL A 193 -22.69 0.85 -33.54
CA VAL A 193 -24.03 0.34 -33.82
C VAL A 193 -24.93 0.69 -32.65
N GLN A 194 -25.84 1.63 -32.90
CA GLN A 194 -27.08 1.79 -32.14
C GLN A 194 -27.93 0.53 -32.34
N ALA A 195 -28.34 -0.13 -31.25
CA ALA A 195 -29.58 -0.92 -31.23
C ALA A 195 -30.03 -1.19 -29.78
N SER A 196 -31.13 -0.53 -29.42
CA SER A 196 -32.34 -1.19 -28.91
C SER A 196 -32.27 -1.98 -27.60
N LEU A 197 -32.78 -1.34 -26.54
CA LEU A 197 -33.37 -2.04 -25.40
C LEU A 197 -34.53 -2.95 -25.85
N PRO A 198 -34.64 -4.13 -25.24
CA PRO A 198 -35.96 -4.58 -24.81
C PRO A 198 -36.02 -4.71 -23.28
N ALA A 199 -37.13 -4.23 -22.74
CA ALA A 199 -37.55 -4.43 -21.38
C ALA A 199 -37.58 -5.93 -21.05
N GLN A 200 -36.82 -6.36 -20.05
CA GLN A 200 -36.99 -7.66 -19.43
C GLN A 200 -37.59 -7.52 -18.04
N LYS A 201 -38.66 -8.31 -17.89
CA LYS A 201 -39.62 -8.40 -16.81
C LYS A 201 -38.96 -9.05 -15.60
N VAL A 202 -39.27 -8.48 -14.43
CA VAL A 202 -38.96 -8.96 -13.09
C VAL A 202 -39.31 -10.44 -12.93
N GLN A 203 -38.33 -11.24 -12.53
CA GLN A 203 -38.55 -12.56 -11.94
C GLN A 203 -37.59 -12.73 -10.76
N THR A 204 -38.12 -12.47 -9.57
CA THR A 204 -37.51 -12.74 -8.27
C THR A 204 -37.55 -14.23 -7.99
N SER A 205 -36.39 -14.84 -7.79
CA SER A 205 -36.24 -16.16 -7.14
C SER A 205 -35.12 -16.06 -6.10
N PRO A 206 -35.22 -16.73 -4.94
CA PRO A 206 -34.35 -16.48 -3.80
C PRO A 206 -33.02 -17.22 -3.98
N ALA A 207 -31.95 -16.45 -4.19
CA ALA A 207 -30.58 -16.97 -4.17
C ALA A 207 -30.07 -17.05 -2.73
N GLU A 208 -29.72 -18.27 -2.34
CA GLU A 208 -28.92 -18.67 -1.21
C GLU A 208 -27.55 -17.94 -1.21
N PRO A 209 -27.01 -17.50 -0.06
CA PRO A 209 -25.79 -16.70 -0.04
C PRO A 209 -24.55 -17.57 -0.27
N GLU A 210 -23.96 -17.49 -1.46
CA GLU A 210 -22.58 -17.92 -1.70
C GLU A 210 -21.61 -17.06 -0.88
N VAL A 211 -21.11 -17.63 0.21
CA VAL A 211 -20.01 -17.07 1.00
C VAL A 211 -18.75 -17.16 0.16
N LYS A 212 -18.35 -16.02 -0.41
CA LYS A 212 -17.07 -15.85 -1.12
C LYS A 212 -15.93 -15.92 -0.09
N THR A 213 -15.43 -17.12 0.14
CA THR A 213 -14.29 -17.42 1.03
C THR A 213 -13.06 -16.67 0.52
N THR A 214 -12.70 -15.60 1.21
CA THR A 214 -11.41 -14.93 1.00
C THR A 214 -10.36 -15.76 1.73
N PRO A 215 -9.29 -16.24 1.07
CA PRO A 215 -8.28 -17.04 1.73
C PRO A 215 -7.62 -16.22 2.86
N PRO A 216 -7.49 -16.78 4.08
CA PRO A 216 -6.91 -16.07 5.20
C PRO A 216 -5.41 -15.80 4.98
N ALA A 217 -4.92 -14.75 5.63
CA ALA A 217 -3.60 -14.15 5.49
C ALA A 217 -2.42 -15.03 6.00
N SER A 218 -2.46 -16.34 5.77
CA SER A 218 -1.55 -17.35 6.34
C SER A 218 -0.10 -17.33 5.81
N ILE A 219 0.26 -16.44 4.86
CA ILE A 219 1.64 -16.39 4.33
C ILE A 219 2.48 -15.25 4.93
N LYS A 220 1.90 -14.28 5.65
CA LYS A 220 2.67 -13.12 6.12
C LYS A 220 3.53 -13.35 7.37
N ALA A 221 3.14 -14.25 8.28
CA ALA A 221 3.88 -14.47 9.52
C ALA A 221 5.16 -15.31 9.34
N LYS A 222 5.23 -16.15 8.29
CA LYS A 222 6.38 -17.04 8.06
C LYS A 222 7.62 -16.31 7.52
N THR A 223 7.44 -15.12 6.95
CA THR A 223 8.53 -14.35 6.33
C THR A 223 9.16 -13.35 7.30
N GLU A 224 8.46 -12.93 8.35
CA GLU A 224 8.98 -11.93 9.30
C GLU A 224 9.85 -12.56 10.41
N ALA A 225 9.73 -13.86 10.67
CA ALA A 225 10.47 -14.53 11.76
C ALA A 225 11.87 -15.06 11.37
N LYS A 226 12.24 -15.07 10.08
CA LYS A 226 13.52 -15.64 9.62
C LYS A 226 14.64 -14.63 9.39
N GLU A 227 14.38 -13.33 9.50
CA GLU A 227 15.34 -12.28 9.12
C GLU A 227 15.88 -11.45 10.30
N ALA A 228 15.85 -12.01 11.51
CA ALA A 228 16.43 -11.41 12.72
C ALA A 228 17.41 -12.39 13.39
N VAL A 229 18.61 -12.52 12.82
CA VAL A 229 19.76 -13.21 13.41
C VAL A 229 20.92 -12.24 13.16
N GLN A 230 21.45 -11.46 14.10
CA GLN A 230 21.88 -11.77 15.48
C GLN A 230 21.66 -10.51 16.35
N GLY A 231 21.05 -10.63 17.54
CA GLY A 231 21.06 -9.53 18.52
C GLY A 231 19.96 -9.54 19.58
N ASP A 232 18.73 -9.95 19.26
CA ASP A 232 17.60 -9.77 20.16
C ASP A 232 16.82 -11.09 20.38
N GLU A 233 17.38 -12.03 21.17
CA GLU A 233 16.63 -13.22 21.63
C GLU A 233 15.31 -12.84 22.33
N LEU A 234 15.32 -11.71 23.06
CA LEU A 234 14.13 -11.12 23.67
C LEU A 234 13.07 -10.69 22.63
N GLY A 235 13.51 -10.21 21.46
CA GLY A 235 12.61 -9.81 20.38
C GLY A 235 11.89 -11.01 19.77
N ILE A 236 12.58 -12.13 19.60
CA ILE A 236 12.04 -13.35 18.99
C ILE A 236 10.92 -13.96 19.84
N CYS A 237 11.13 -14.13 21.15
CA CYS A 237 10.08 -14.65 22.04
C CYS A 237 8.85 -13.73 22.10
N SER A 238 9.06 -12.40 22.04
CA SER A 238 7.95 -11.43 22.03
C SER A 238 7.10 -11.55 20.76
N ALA A 239 7.72 -11.79 19.60
CA ALA A 239 7.04 -11.99 18.33
C ALA A 239 6.21 -13.28 18.33
N PHE A 240 6.76 -14.38 18.87
CA PHE A 240 6.00 -15.63 19.02
C PHE A 240 4.77 -15.46 19.92
N LYS A 241 4.91 -14.72 21.03
CA LYS A 241 3.80 -14.43 21.93
C LYS A 241 2.71 -13.60 21.24
N ALA A 242 3.07 -12.56 20.50
CA ALA A 242 2.14 -11.77 19.72
C ALA A 242 1.40 -12.61 18.66
N GLY A 243 2.10 -13.55 18.00
CA GLY A 243 1.49 -14.49 17.08
C GLY A 243 0.45 -15.41 17.74
N LEU A 244 0.73 -15.92 18.94
CA LEU A 244 -0.24 -16.71 19.72
C LEU A 244 -1.48 -15.90 20.12
N GLU A 245 -1.31 -14.64 20.49
CA GLU A 245 -2.42 -13.74 20.81
C GLU A 245 -3.31 -13.44 19.59
N ASN A 246 -2.69 -13.24 18.42
CA ASN A 246 -3.43 -13.04 17.19
C ASN A 246 -4.26 -14.29 16.81
N ILE A 247 -3.66 -15.49 16.88
CA ILE A 247 -4.39 -16.75 16.64
C ILE A 247 -5.53 -16.91 17.66
N ALA A 248 -5.32 -16.57 18.93
CA ALA A 248 -6.37 -16.61 19.94
C ALA A 248 -7.51 -15.63 19.64
N SER A 249 -7.18 -14.42 19.15
CA SER A 249 -8.16 -13.42 18.71
C SER A 249 -9.00 -13.93 17.54
N GLU A 250 -8.39 -14.50 16.50
CA GLU A 250 -9.10 -15.08 15.36
C GLU A 250 -10.01 -16.24 15.77
N ARG A 251 -9.58 -17.09 16.72
CA ARG A 251 -10.44 -18.14 17.25
C ARG A 251 -11.67 -17.60 18.00
N ARG A 252 -11.58 -16.44 18.64
CA ARG A 252 -12.73 -15.79 19.32
C ARG A 252 -13.73 -15.19 18.34
N LYS A 253 -13.27 -14.75 17.16
CA LYS A 253 -14.16 -14.28 16.09
C LYS A 253 -15.04 -15.40 15.52
N GLY A 254 -14.63 -16.65 15.73
CA GLY A 254 -15.30 -17.81 15.18
C GLY A 254 -14.98 -18.00 13.70
N GLY A 255 -15.58 -19.02 13.10
CA GLY A 255 -15.35 -19.40 11.72
C GLY A 255 -15.93 -20.77 11.45
N ASP A 256 -15.83 -21.21 10.20
CA ASP A 256 -16.16 -22.58 9.84
C ASP A 256 -15.17 -23.58 10.48
N ALA A 257 -15.58 -24.85 10.53
CA ALA A 257 -14.79 -25.89 11.18
C ALA A 257 -13.40 -26.08 10.55
N ALA A 258 -13.24 -25.81 9.25
CA ALA A 258 -11.94 -25.92 8.59
C ALA A 258 -10.99 -24.81 9.04
N THR A 259 -11.48 -23.56 9.11
CA THR A 259 -10.71 -22.42 9.64
C THR A 259 -10.26 -22.65 11.09
N LEU A 260 -11.15 -23.15 11.96
CA LEU A 260 -10.78 -23.45 13.35
C LEU A 260 -9.73 -24.57 13.46
N LYS A 261 -9.76 -25.56 12.55
CA LYS A 261 -8.76 -26.62 12.47
C LYS A 261 -7.41 -26.08 12.01
N GLU A 262 -7.40 -25.20 10.99
CA GLU A 262 -6.18 -24.54 10.50
C GLU A 262 -5.54 -23.68 11.59
N LEU A 263 -6.32 -22.82 12.27
CA LEU A 263 -5.82 -21.98 13.36
C LEU A 263 -5.23 -22.82 14.51
N LYS A 264 -5.83 -23.98 14.82
CA LYS A 264 -5.29 -24.91 15.82
C LYS A 264 -3.95 -25.52 15.37
N GLN A 265 -3.82 -25.88 14.10
CA GLN A 265 -2.56 -26.39 13.55
C GLN A 265 -1.47 -25.31 13.58
N GLN A 266 -1.79 -24.08 13.17
CA GLN A 266 -0.86 -22.94 13.26
C GLN A 266 -0.43 -22.67 14.71
N GLN A 267 -1.36 -22.72 15.67
CA GLN A 267 -1.05 -22.55 17.08
C GLN A 267 -0.04 -23.59 17.58
N ASN A 268 -0.21 -24.86 17.19
CA ASN A 268 0.69 -25.94 17.58
C ASN A 268 2.07 -25.79 16.94
N GLN A 269 2.12 -25.40 15.66
CA GLN A 269 3.38 -25.15 14.97
C GLN A 269 4.15 -24.01 15.65
N LEU A 270 3.50 -22.89 15.91
CA LEU A 270 4.12 -21.73 16.55
C LEU A 270 4.64 -22.05 17.96
N LYS A 271 3.91 -22.88 18.73
CA LYS A 271 4.36 -23.37 20.04
C LYS A 271 5.59 -24.28 19.94
N ASN A 272 5.69 -25.10 18.91
CA ASN A 272 6.85 -25.97 18.72
C ASN A 272 8.08 -25.15 18.29
N GLU A 273 7.88 -24.16 17.41
CA GLU A 273 8.93 -23.21 17.01
C GLU A 273 9.43 -22.41 18.22
N MET A 274 8.51 -21.90 19.05
CA MET A 274 8.83 -21.20 20.30
C MET A 274 9.71 -22.07 21.22
N LYS A 275 9.31 -23.32 21.47
CA LYS A 275 10.10 -24.29 22.26
C LYS A 275 11.48 -24.56 21.67
N SER A 276 11.58 -24.69 20.34
CA SER A 276 12.86 -24.92 19.67
C SER A 276 13.79 -23.71 19.74
N ALA A 277 13.24 -22.51 19.88
CA ALA A 277 13.97 -21.25 19.99
C ALA A 277 14.38 -20.92 21.44
N GLY A 278 14.06 -21.76 22.44
CA GLY A 278 14.37 -21.48 23.84
C GLY A 278 13.42 -20.49 24.52
N CYS A 279 12.27 -20.25 23.89
CA CYS A 279 11.10 -19.59 24.47
C CYS A 279 10.09 -20.66 24.95
#